data_AF-A0A2Z5E833-F1
#
_entry.id   AF-A0A2Z5E833-F1
#
_cell.length_a   1.000
_cell.length_b   1.000
_cell.length_c   1.000
_cell.angle_alpha   90.00
_cell.angle_beta   90.00
_cell.angle_gamma   90.00
#
_symmetry.space_group_name_H-M   'P 1'
#
loop_
_entity.id
_entity.type
_entity.pdbx_description
1 polymer ?
#
loop_
_entity_poly.entity_id
_entity_poly.type
_entity_poly.pdbx_seq_one_letter_code
_entity_poly.pdbx_strand_id
1 'polypeptide(L)'
;MARSSTTDWFKLANDSYWLWAESMMVMGMRTTDMMTGKGSDRENRLMVNEKLRAGAEVAAMLATSSLTSPKKSAQKAVSHYRRKVTANRKRLSRKKS
;
A
#
# COMPACT_ATOMS: atom_id res chain seq x y z
N MET A 1 19.16 -4.82 -22.11
CA MET A 1 17.92 -4.82 -22.94
C MET A 1 16.89 -3.90 -22.30
N ALA A 2 16.42 -2.88 -23.03
CA ALA A 2 15.27 -2.08 -22.60
C ALA A 2 14.03 -2.98 -22.59
N ARG A 3 13.30 -3.07 -21.46
CA ARG A 3 12.03 -3.82 -21.41
C ARG A 3 11.02 -3.17 -22.35
N SER A 4 10.17 -3.98 -22.99
CA SER A 4 9.09 -3.45 -23.83
C SER A 4 8.11 -2.64 -22.97
N SER A 5 7.54 -1.57 -23.54
CA SER A 5 6.54 -0.75 -22.84
C SER A 5 5.36 -1.59 -22.36
N THR A 6 4.93 -2.57 -23.16
CA THR A 6 3.86 -3.52 -22.86
C THR A 6 4.18 -4.36 -21.62
N THR A 7 5.38 -4.94 -21.53
CA THR A 7 5.81 -5.74 -20.36
C THR A 7 5.81 -4.90 -19.07
N ASP A 8 6.19 -3.63 -19.15
CA ASP A 8 6.19 -2.73 -17.99
C ASP A 8 4.77 -2.34 -17.52
N TRP A 9 3.81 -2.20 -18.45
CA TRP A 9 2.41 -1.96 -18.11
C TRP A 9 1.75 -3.19 -17.51
N PHE A 10 2.01 -4.39 -18.05
CA PHE A 10 1.56 -5.64 -17.44
C PHE A 10 2.13 -5.80 -16.02
N LYS A 11 3.40 -5.47 -15.81
CA LYS A 11 4.00 -5.47 -14.47
C LYS A 11 3.28 -4.50 -13.54
N LEU A 12 3.01 -3.27 -13.99
CA LEU A 12 2.29 -2.29 -13.17
C LEU A 12 0.88 -2.77 -12.83
N ALA A 13 0.14 -3.34 -13.80
CA ALA A 13 -1.19 -3.90 -13.57
C ALA A 13 -1.15 -5.04 -12.54
N ASN A 14 -0.20 -5.99 -12.68
CA ASN A 14 0.00 -7.05 -11.70
C ASN A 14 0.36 -6.50 -10.32
N ASP A 15 1.27 -5.52 -10.25
CA ASP A 15 1.68 -4.93 -8.98
C ASP A 15 0.52 -4.19 -8.30
N SER A 16 -0.33 -3.51 -9.07
CA SER A 16 -1.56 -2.87 -8.60
C SER A 16 -2.61 -3.89 -8.14
N TYR A 17 -2.78 -5.00 -8.86
CA TYR A 17 -3.70 -6.07 -8.47
C TYR A 17 -3.30 -6.67 -7.12
N TRP A 18 -2.01 -6.95 -6.92
CA TRP A 18 -1.50 -7.45 -5.64
C TRP A 18 -1.63 -6.42 -4.52
N LEU A 19 -1.41 -5.14 -4.81
CA LEU A 19 -1.67 -4.06 -3.85
C LEU A 19 -3.15 -4.07 -3.41
N TRP A 20 -4.07 -4.17 -4.36
CA TRP A 20 -5.50 -4.24 -4.09
C TRP A 20 -5.87 -5.46 -3.23
N ALA A 21 -5.41 -6.65 -3.63
CA ALA A 21 -5.69 -7.88 -2.90
C ALA A 21 -5.16 -7.83 -1.46
N GLU A 22 -3.93 -7.36 -1.25
CA GLU A 22 -3.36 -7.25 0.09
C GLU A 22 -4.08 -6.17 0.93
N SER A 23 -4.57 -5.10 0.29
CA SER A 23 -5.39 -4.08 0.94
C SER A 23 -6.73 -4.65 1.40
N MET A 24 -7.38 -5.51 0.59
CA MET A 24 -8.61 -6.22 0.96
C MET A 24 -8.38 -7.12 2.17
N MET A 25 -7.25 -7.85 2.23
CA MET A 25 -6.91 -8.67 3.40
C MET A 25 -6.75 -7.82 4.67
N VAL A 26 -6.04 -6.69 4.58
CA VAL A 26 -5.88 -5.76 5.69
C VAL A 26 -7.23 -5.25 6.18
N MET A 27 -8.13 -4.86 5.27
CA MET A 27 -9.47 -4.42 5.65
C MET A 27 -10.27 -5.54 6.30
N GLY A 28 -10.27 -6.75 5.74
CA GLY A 28 -10.97 -7.90 6.33
C GLY A 28 -10.49 -8.26 7.73
N MET A 29 -9.18 -8.23 7.98
CA MET A 29 -8.62 -8.45 9.33
C MET A 29 -9.10 -7.38 10.32
N ARG A 30 -9.09 -6.11 9.91
CA ARG A 30 -9.55 -5.02 10.78
C ARG A 30 -11.04 -5.08 11.06
N THR A 31 -11.85 -5.40 10.06
CA THR A 31 -13.29 -5.63 10.25
C THR A 31 -13.53 -6.74 11.26
N THR A 32 -12.78 -7.83 11.18
CA THR A 32 -12.82 -8.92 12.17
C THR A 32 -12.41 -8.45 13.56
N ASP A 33 -11.32 -7.69 13.69
CA ASP A 33 -10.85 -7.16 14.98
C ASP A 33 -11.90 -6.24 15.64
N MET A 34 -12.57 -5.40 14.85
CA MET A 34 -13.66 -4.54 15.33
C MET A 34 -14.87 -5.36 15.77
N MET A 35 -15.29 -6.35 14.97
CA MET A 35 -16.43 -7.20 15.29
C MET A 35 -16.21 -8.08 16.53
N THR A 36 -14.95 -8.50 16.76
CA THR A 36 -14.59 -9.40 17.87
C THR A 36 -14.08 -8.66 19.12
N GLY A 37 -14.01 -7.33 19.08
CA GLY A 37 -13.45 -6.52 20.17
C GLY A 37 -11.94 -6.69 20.39
N LYS A 38 -11.22 -7.33 19.45
CA LYS A 38 -9.77 -7.58 19.51
C LYS A 38 -8.92 -6.41 19.02
N GLY A 39 -9.56 -5.36 18.49
CA GLY A 39 -8.91 -4.12 18.07
C GLY A 39 -8.44 -3.25 19.25
N SER A 40 -7.41 -2.44 19.02
CA SER A 40 -6.95 -1.42 19.98
C SER A 40 -7.16 -0.03 19.38
N ASP A 41 -7.77 0.90 20.11
CA ASP A 41 -7.99 2.28 19.61
C ASP A 41 -6.66 2.96 19.21
N ARG A 42 -5.60 2.72 19.98
CA ARG A 42 -4.24 3.16 19.65
C ARG A 42 -3.77 2.63 18.29
N GLU A 43 -4.03 1.35 18.00
CA GLU A 43 -3.69 0.76 16.70
C GLU A 43 -4.54 1.34 15.58
N ASN A 44 -5.84 1.55 15.81
CA ASN A 44 -6.72 2.17 14.83
C ASN A 44 -6.22 3.56 14.42
N ARG A 45 -5.84 4.39 15.40
CA ARG A 45 -5.24 5.72 15.16
C ARG A 45 -3.91 5.63 14.44
N LEU A 46 -3.01 4.72 14.84
CA LEU A 46 -1.74 4.49 14.15
C LEU A 46 -1.97 4.15 12.67
N MET A 47 -2.93 3.28 12.38
CA MET A 47 -3.22 2.86 11.02
C MET A 47 -3.82 3.96 10.14
N VAL A 48 -4.60 4.88 10.70
CA VAL A 48 -5.08 6.07 9.98
C VAL A 48 -3.91 7.01 9.68
N ASN A 49 -3.06 7.27 10.67
CA ASN A 49 -1.86 8.10 10.49
C ASN A 49 -0.91 7.51 9.43
N GLU A 50 -0.74 6.20 9.39
CA GLU A 50 0.03 5.52 8.35
C GLU A 50 -0.54 5.74 6.95
N LYS A 51 -1.88 5.72 6.78
CA LYS A 51 -2.54 5.99 5.49
C LYS A 51 -2.31 7.43 5.05
N LEU A 52 -2.53 8.39 5.95
CA LEU A 52 -2.33 9.82 5.68
C LEU A 52 -0.86 10.09 5.32
N ARG A 53 0.07 9.54 6.10
CA ARG A 53 1.50 9.68 5.86
C ARG A 53 1.93 9.05 4.53
N ALA A 54 1.44 7.87 4.19
CA ALA A 54 1.75 7.24 2.90
C ALA A 54 1.23 8.09 1.71
N GLY A 55 0.04 8.68 1.85
CA GLY A 55 -0.50 9.62 0.86
C GLY A 55 0.36 10.87 0.70
N ALA A 56 0.76 11.48 1.81
CA ALA A 56 1.65 12.64 1.82
C ALA A 56 3.04 12.30 1.24
N GLU A 57 3.59 11.14 1.58
CA GLU A 57 4.86 10.63 1.02
C GLU A 57 4.76 10.45 -0.50
N VAL A 58 3.65 9.90 -1.01
CA VAL A 58 3.42 9.80 -2.46
C VAL A 58 3.25 11.17 -3.11
N ALA A 59 2.47 12.08 -2.55
CA ALA A 59 2.31 13.43 -3.08
C ALA A 59 3.64 14.19 -3.13
N ALA A 60 4.43 14.14 -2.06
CA ALA A 60 5.76 14.75 -2.00
C ALA A 60 6.71 14.09 -3.01
N MET A 61 6.72 12.76 -3.12
CA MET A 61 7.51 12.06 -4.14
C MET A 61 7.13 12.50 -5.55
N LEU A 62 5.84 12.66 -5.85
CA LEU A 62 5.39 13.09 -7.17
C LEU A 62 5.78 14.54 -7.46
N ALA A 63 5.58 15.45 -6.49
CA ALA A 63 5.86 16.87 -6.63
C ALA A 63 7.37 17.19 -6.75
N THR A 64 8.22 16.45 -6.03
CA THR A 64 9.68 16.69 -6.01
C THR A 64 10.46 15.88 -7.04
N SER A 65 9.82 14.87 -7.64
CA SER A 65 10.51 14.03 -8.60
C SER A 65 10.59 14.67 -9.97
N SER A 66 11.76 14.58 -10.61
CA SER A 66 11.95 14.83 -12.04
C SER A 66 11.33 13.72 -12.92
N LEU A 67 10.24 13.08 -12.48
CA LEU A 67 9.65 11.95 -13.17
C LEU A 67 9.07 12.40 -14.51
N THR A 68 9.87 12.22 -15.56
CA THR A 68 9.56 12.59 -16.94
C THR A 68 8.47 11.73 -17.59
N SER A 69 7.83 10.81 -16.85
CA SER A 69 6.86 9.88 -17.40
C SER A 69 5.78 9.48 -16.38
N PRO A 70 4.49 9.60 -16.73
CA PRO A 70 3.36 9.14 -15.91
C PRO A 70 3.49 7.68 -15.47
N LYS A 71 4.03 6.80 -16.33
CA LYS A 71 4.23 5.38 -16.01
C LYS A 71 5.18 5.18 -14.83
N LYS A 72 6.33 5.87 -14.84
CA LYS A 72 7.33 5.75 -13.76
C LYS A 72 6.78 6.31 -12.44
N SER A 73 5.98 7.37 -12.51
CA SER A 73 5.23 7.93 -11.37
C SER A 73 4.29 6.91 -10.75
N ALA A 74 3.45 6.27 -11.58
CA ALA A 74 2.54 5.22 -11.11
C ALA A 74 3.28 4.03 -10.50
N GLN A 75 4.37 3.56 -11.14
CA GLN A 75 5.18 2.46 -10.61
C GLN A 75 5.79 2.78 -9.23
N LYS A 76 6.31 4.00 -9.04
CA LYS A 76 6.84 4.44 -7.73
C LYS A 76 5.73 4.50 -6.68
N ALA A 77 4.59 5.09 -7.01
CA ALA A 77 3.45 5.18 -6.09
C ALA A 77 2.96 3.79 -5.66
N VAL A 78 2.73 2.88 -6.61
CA VAL A 78 2.30 1.50 -6.32
C VAL A 78 3.33 0.76 -5.48
N SER A 79 4.61 0.85 -5.82
CA SER A 79 5.68 0.23 -5.03
C SER A 79 5.71 0.73 -3.60
N HIS A 80 5.54 2.04 -3.41
CA HIS A 80 5.50 2.67 -2.09
C HIS A 80 4.31 2.15 -1.27
N TYR A 81 3.09 2.19 -1.82
CA TYR A 81 1.91 1.70 -1.14
C TYR A 81 2.00 0.22 -0.78
N ARG A 82 2.52 -0.64 -1.66
CA ARG A 82 2.71 -2.06 -1.38
C ARG A 82 3.55 -2.29 -0.14
N ARG A 83 4.69 -1.60 -0.02
CA ARG A 83 5.56 -1.74 1.18
C ARG A 83 4.80 -1.40 2.46
N LYS A 84 4.00 -0.33 2.45
CA LYS A 84 3.21 0.11 3.62
C LYS A 84 2.09 -0.89 3.94
N VAL A 85 1.36 -1.37 2.94
CA VAL A 85 0.28 -2.36 3.11
C VAL A 85 0.83 -3.69 3.60
N THR A 86 1.94 -4.19 3.05
CA THR A 86 2.60 -5.41 3.53
C THR A 86 3.07 -5.29 4.98
N ALA A 87 3.66 -4.15 5.36
CA ALA A 87 4.06 -3.91 6.75
C ALA A 87 2.86 -3.94 7.69
N ASN A 88 1.74 -3.36 7.27
CA ASN A 88 0.49 -3.36 8.03
C ASN A 88 -0.08 -4.77 8.19
N ARG A 89 -0.16 -5.55 7.09
CA ARG A 89 -0.64 -6.94 7.13
C ARG A 89 0.20 -7.79 8.07
N LYS A 90 1.53 -7.71 7.98
CA LYS A 90 2.45 -8.45 8.86
C LYS A 90 2.27 -8.10 10.34
N ARG A 91 1.97 -6.84 10.65
CA ARG A 91 1.72 -6.41 12.02
C ARG A 91 0.38 -6.93 12.55
N LEU A 92 -0.67 -6.85 11.75
CA LEU A 92 -1.98 -7.40 12.10
C LEU A 92 -1.93 -8.92 12.30
N SER A 93 -1.23 -9.64 11.43
CA SER A 93 -1.09 -11.10 11.58
C SER A 93 -0.33 -11.51 12.85
N ARG A 94 0.63 -10.69 13.30
CA ARG A 94 1.39 -10.93 14.54
C ARG A 94 0.57 -10.71 15.82
N LYS A 95 -0.42 -9.82 15.79
CA LYS A 95 -1.34 -9.62 16.93
C LYS A 95 -2.35 -10.76 17.12
N LYS A 96 -2.52 -11.62 16.12
CA LYS A 96 -3.46 -12.74 16.16
C LYS A 96 -2.90 -13.98 16.89
N SER A 97 -1.64 -13.95 17.31
CA SER A 97 -0.97 -15.01 18.09
C SER A 97 -1.03 -14.75 19.58
#